data_AF-A0A1H4RDU9-F1
#
_entry.id   AF-A0A1H4RDU9-F1
#
_cell.length_a   1.000
_cell.length_b   1.000
_cell.length_c   1.000
_cell.angle_alpha   90.00
_cell.angle_beta   90.00
_cell.angle_gamma   90.00
#
_symmetry.space_group_name_H-M   'P 1'
#
loop_
_entity.id
_entity.type
_entity.pdbx_description
1 polymer ?
#
loop_
_entity_poly.entity_id
_entity_poly.type
_entity_poly.pdbx_seq_one_letter_code
_entity_poly.pdbx_strand_id
1 'polypeptide(L)'
;MRVLRYWVEAIGEGPVDGHVVRVVLGHHDAGNRRLALRRVRGHALHIANGLDPSPGASWLGSVRMQRVSDDLPDVPAFFRTWCDDEVQQEAALNRLAAGRPFRLTAADHTGHYSLTVWPVTLPTPQEDTLGATATNPVCPRSDRRRHRKPRHAVRKARWWPGRVPGPVSAV
;
A
#
# COMPACT_ATOMS: atom_id res chain seq x y z
N MET A 1 18.70 -12.67 -7.41
CA MET A 1 17.57 -12.80 -6.45
C MET A 1 16.26 -12.79 -7.22
N ARG A 2 15.35 -13.73 -6.94
CA ARG A 2 14.03 -13.79 -7.60
C ARG A 2 13.00 -13.15 -6.68
N VAL A 3 12.53 -11.94 -7.02
CA VAL A 3 11.44 -11.29 -6.28
C VAL A 3 10.15 -12.08 -6.51
N LEU A 4 9.47 -12.44 -5.43
CA LEU A 4 8.24 -13.24 -5.50
C LEU A 4 6.98 -12.38 -5.36
N ARG A 5 7.06 -11.34 -4.53
CA ARG A 5 5.96 -10.40 -4.28
C ARG A 5 6.50 -9.03 -3.93
N TYR A 6 5.64 -8.04 -3.99
CA TYR A 6 5.94 -6.66 -3.63
C TYR A 6 4.98 -6.26 -2.51
N TRP A 7 5.52 -5.73 -1.41
CA TRP A 7 4.74 -5.13 -0.34
C TRP A 7 4.66 -3.63 -0.59
N VAL A 8 3.46 -3.06 -0.57
CA VAL A 8 3.21 -1.62 -0.71
C VAL A 8 2.64 -1.11 0.61
N GLU A 9 3.18 -0.01 1.12
CA GLU A 9 2.67 0.67 2.33
C GLU A 9 2.57 2.17 2.09
N ALA A 10 1.46 2.75 2.55
CA ALA A 10 1.23 4.19 2.60
C ALA A 10 1.17 4.63 4.07
N ILE A 11 1.90 5.69 4.38
CA ILE A 11 2.00 6.27 5.73
C ILE A 11 1.77 7.77 5.65
N GLY A 12 1.01 8.30 6.58
CA GLY A 12 0.93 9.72 6.90
C GLY A 12 1.49 9.98 8.29
N GLU A 13 2.27 11.05 8.42
CA GLU A 13 2.85 11.52 9.67
C GLU A 13 2.52 12.99 9.83
N GLY A 14 1.93 13.39 10.94
CA GLY A 14 1.52 14.78 11.13
C GLY A 14 1.27 15.13 12.59
N PRO A 15 1.18 16.43 12.91
CA PRO A 15 0.89 16.88 14.25
C PRO A 15 -0.58 16.60 14.60
N VAL A 16 -0.80 15.96 15.74
CA VAL A 16 -2.10 15.78 16.39
C VAL A 16 -1.92 16.21 17.84
N ASP A 17 -2.64 17.24 18.28
CA ASP A 17 -2.54 17.79 19.65
C ASP A 17 -1.10 18.12 20.09
N GLY A 18 -0.27 18.60 19.17
CA GLY A 18 1.14 18.95 19.44
C GLY A 18 2.14 17.78 19.37
N HIS A 19 1.67 16.56 19.11
CA HIS A 19 2.51 15.38 18.96
C HIS A 19 2.55 14.89 17.51
N VAL A 20 3.71 14.46 17.02
CA VAL A 20 3.81 13.83 15.70
C VAL A 20 3.29 12.41 15.81
N VAL A 21 2.18 12.13 15.13
CA VAL A 21 1.56 10.80 15.07
C VAL A 21 1.79 10.20 13.69
N ARG A 22 2.15 8.92 13.66
CA ARG A 22 2.30 8.13 12.44
C ARG A 22 1.11 7.20 12.26
N VAL A 23 0.47 7.27 11.09
CA VAL A 23 -0.69 6.46 10.73
C VAL A 23 -0.42 5.70 9.43
N VAL A 24 -0.71 4.39 9.42
CA VAL A 24 -0.70 3.58 8.20
C VAL A 24 -2.01 3.83 7.46
N LEU A 25 -1.92 4.46 6.29
CA LEU A 25 -3.07 4.79 5.43
C LEU A 25 -3.51 3.60 4.58
N GLY A 26 -2.62 2.63 4.37
CA GLY A 26 -2.97 1.36 3.73
C GLY A 26 -1.76 0.49 3.40
N HIS A 27 -2.01 -0.81 3.20
CA HIS A 27 -1.00 -1.75 2.74
C HIS A 27 -1.57 -2.74 1.72
N HIS A 28 -0.72 -3.21 0.80
CA HIS A 28 -1.11 -4.19 -0.22
C HIS A 28 0.05 -5.10 -0.65
N ASP A 29 -0.25 -6.37 -0.85
CA ASP A 29 0.60 -7.29 -1.59
C ASP A 29 0.32 -7.22 -3.10
N ALA A 30 1.37 -7.25 -3.91
CA ALA A 30 1.30 -7.32 -5.36
C ALA A 30 2.19 -8.45 -5.90
N GLY A 31 1.64 -9.26 -6.80
CA GLY A 31 2.37 -10.40 -7.41
C GLY A 31 3.38 -9.99 -8.48
N ASN A 32 3.41 -8.73 -8.92
CA ASN A 32 4.39 -8.23 -9.88
C ASN A 32 4.60 -6.71 -9.75
N ARG A 33 5.72 -6.22 -10.32
CA ARG A 33 6.13 -4.80 -10.23
C ARG A 33 5.13 -3.82 -10.83
N ARG A 34 4.48 -4.18 -11.94
CA ARG A 34 3.49 -3.31 -12.61
C ARG A 34 2.24 -3.14 -11.74
N LEU A 35 1.79 -4.21 -11.11
CA LEU A 35 0.68 -4.17 -10.16
C LEU A 35 1.06 -3.37 -8.90
N ALA A 36 2.29 -3.54 -8.39
CA ALA A 36 2.79 -2.75 -7.26
C ALA A 36 2.78 -1.25 -7.58
N LEU A 37 3.33 -0.86 -8.74
CA LEU A 37 3.31 0.54 -9.17
C LEU A 37 1.89 1.07 -9.36
N ARG A 38 0.99 0.27 -9.94
CA ARG A 38 -0.44 0.65 -10.06
C ARG A 38 -1.06 0.89 -8.68
N ARG A 39 -0.70 0.11 -7.66
CA ARG A 39 -1.17 0.33 -6.27
C ARG A 39 -0.63 1.64 -5.71
N VAL A 40 0.65 1.94 -5.92
CA VAL A 40 1.25 3.22 -5.52
C VAL A 40 0.51 4.39 -6.17
N ARG A 41 0.26 4.36 -7.49
CA ARG A 41 -0.53 5.39 -8.18
C ARG A 41 -1.92 5.55 -7.55
N GLY A 42 -2.60 4.44 -7.28
CA GLY A 42 -3.90 4.46 -6.61
C GLY A 42 -3.85 5.11 -5.22
N HIS A 43 -2.82 4.83 -4.42
CA HIS A 43 -2.62 5.45 -3.11
C HIS A 43 -2.26 6.93 -3.21
N ALA A 44 -1.38 7.31 -4.12
CA ALA A 44 -1.01 8.71 -4.37
C ALA A 44 -2.24 9.55 -4.72
N LEU A 45 -3.07 9.07 -5.66
CA LEU A 45 -4.31 9.74 -6.02
C LEU A 45 -5.34 9.74 -4.88
N HIS A 46 -5.40 8.68 -4.08
CA HIS A 46 -6.31 8.62 -2.93
C HIS A 46 -5.93 9.67 -1.88
N ILE A 47 -4.64 9.79 -1.55
CA ILE A 47 -4.14 10.82 -0.63
C ILE A 47 -4.40 12.21 -1.21
N ALA A 48 -4.02 12.46 -2.47
CA ALA A 48 -4.24 13.75 -3.12
C ALA A 48 -5.71 14.18 -3.11
N ASN A 49 -6.63 13.26 -3.43
CA ASN A 49 -8.07 13.54 -3.42
C ASN A 49 -8.67 13.69 -2.03
N GLY A 50 -8.03 13.12 -1.00
CA GLY A 50 -8.44 13.32 0.39
C GLY A 50 -8.00 14.67 0.94
N LEU A 51 -6.80 15.13 0.55
CA LEU A 51 -6.20 16.40 0.97
C LEU A 51 -6.76 17.61 0.21
N ASP A 52 -6.94 17.47 -1.10
CA ASP A 52 -7.49 18.50 -1.98
C ASP A 52 -8.64 17.89 -2.82
N PRO A 53 -9.83 17.79 -2.21
CA PRO A 53 -10.98 17.25 -2.89
C PRO A 53 -11.64 18.26 -3.83
N SER A 54 -12.30 17.75 -4.88
CA SER A 54 -13.15 18.60 -5.72
C SER A 54 -14.30 19.21 -4.90
N PRO A 55 -14.66 20.49 -5.11
CA PRO A 55 -15.77 21.12 -4.42
C PRO A 55 -17.12 20.42 -4.54
N GLY A 56 -17.32 19.66 -5.62
CA GLY A 56 -18.53 18.87 -5.84
C GLY A 56 -18.45 17.45 -5.29
N ALA A 57 -17.40 17.06 -4.58
CA ALA A 57 -17.27 15.69 -4.13
C ALA A 57 -18.34 15.36 -3.07
N SER A 58 -19.16 14.35 -3.37
CA SER A 58 -20.37 14.03 -2.60
C SER A 58 -20.12 13.65 -1.13
N TRP A 59 -18.89 13.27 -0.78
CA TRP A 59 -18.51 12.92 0.58
C TRP A 59 -18.13 14.12 1.46
N LEU A 60 -17.90 15.31 0.89
CA LEU A 60 -17.65 16.53 1.68
C LEU A 60 -18.89 17.04 2.40
N GLY A 61 -20.09 16.71 1.92
CA GLY A 61 -21.33 17.24 2.50
C GLY A 61 -21.32 18.78 2.53
N SER A 62 -21.40 19.35 3.73
CA SER A 62 -21.46 20.81 3.95
C SER A 62 -20.14 21.40 4.49
N VAL A 63 -19.02 20.68 4.37
CA VAL A 63 -17.71 21.17 4.80
C VAL A 63 -17.30 22.39 3.96
N ARG A 64 -16.85 23.45 4.62
CA ARG A 64 -16.27 24.62 3.94
C ARG A 64 -14.80 24.35 3.66
N MET A 65 -14.39 24.48 2.41
CA MET A 65 -12.98 24.42 2.04
C MET A 65 -12.36 25.82 2.11
N GLN A 66 -11.12 25.87 2.56
CA GLN A 66 -10.32 27.07 2.58
C GLN A 66 -9.22 26.94 1.56
N ARG A 67 -8.98 28.02 0.81
CA ARG A 67 -7.82 28.08 -0.07
C ARG A 67 -6.55 28.18 0.78
N VAL A 68 -5.64 27.25 0.55
CA VAL A 68 -4.28 27.26 1.11
C VAL A 68 -3.42 28.22 0.27
N SER A 69 -2.41 28.84 0.90
CA SER A 69 -1.47 29.72 0.19
C SER A 69 -0.74 28.98 -0.93
N ASP A 70 -0.58 29.62 -2.08
CA ASP A 70 0.16 29.07 -3.23
C ASP A 70 1.68 28.97 -2.94
N ASP A 71 2.18 29.62 -1.89
CA ASP A 71 3.59 29.58 -1.46
C ASP A 71 3.95 28.33 -0.65
N LEU A 72 2.96 27.52 -0.26
CA LEU A 72 3.19 26.30 0.52
C LEU A 72 3.41 25.10 -0.41
N PRO A 73 4.20 24.10 0.01
CA PRO A 73 4.31 22.85 -0.73
C PRO A 73 2.93 22.21 -0.96
N ASP A 74 2.65 21.88 -2.22
CA ASP A 74 1.40 21.25 -2.65
C ASP A 74 1.60 19.74 -2.84
N VAL A 75 1.36 18.98 -1.77
CA VAL A 75 1.41 17.51 -1.77
C VAL A 75 0.42 16.90 -2.78
N PRO A 76 -0.87 17.34 -2.83
CA PRO A 76 -1.81 16.87 -3.84
C PRO A 76 -1.31 17.04 -5.28
N ALA A 77 -0.82 18.22 -5.65
CA ALA A 77 -0.28 18.47 -6.98
C ALA A 77 0.94 17.60 -7.25
N PHE A 78 1.89 17.50 -6.30
CA PHE A 78 3.05 16.63 -6.44
C PHE A 78 2.66 15.18 -6.76
N PHE A 79 1.69 14.61 -6.04
CA PHE A 79 1.25 13.25 -6.29
C PHE A 79 0.54 13.08 -7.64
N ARG A 80 -0.24 14.07 -8.08
CA ARG A 80 -0.89 14.06 -9.40
C ARG A 80 0.14 14.16 -10.51
N THR A 81 1.09 15.09 -10.42
CA THR A 81 2.20 15.24 -11.36
C THR A 81 3.02 13.96 -11.45
N TRP A 82 3.39 13.33 -10.32
CA TRP A 82 4.10 12.04 -10.37
C TRP A 82 3.28 10.92 -11.03
N CYS A 83 1.96 10.91 -10.81
CA CYS A 83 1.07 9.96 -11.47
C CYS A 83 0.97 10.15 -12.98
N ASP A 84 1.26 11.34 -13.49
CA ASP A 84 1.25 11.67 -14.92
C ASP A 84 2.67 11.61 -15.55
N ASP A 85 3.72 11.61 -14.72
CA ASP A 85 5.11 11.48 -15.16
C ASP A 85 5.48 10.02 -15.46
N GLU A 86 5.39 9.64 -16.74
CA GLU A 86 5.75 8.31 -17.21
C GLU A 86 7.24 7.98 -17.03
N VAL A 87 8.12 8.98 -17.08
CA VAL A 87 9.57 8.79 -16.95
C VAL A 87 9.92 8.39 -15.53
N GLN A 88 9.37 9.08 -14.53
CA GLN A 88 9.55 8.74 -13.12
C GLN A 88 8.94 7.38 -12.77
N GLN A 89 7.83 7.03 -13.40
CA GLN A 89 7.20 5.72 -13.23
C GLN A 89 8.04 4.59 -13.82
N GLU A 90 8.62 4.78 -15.00
CA GLU A 90 9.52 3.80 -15.60
C GLU A 90 10.80 3.66 -14.75
N ALA A 91 11.35 4.77 -14.23
CA ALA A 91 12.47 4.73 -13.28
C ALA A 91 12.12 3.92 -12.02
N ALA A 92 10.90 4.05 -11.49
CA ALA A 92 10.41 3.26 -10.37
C ALA A 92 10.30 1.77 -10.73
N LEU A 93 9.76 1.43 -11.90
CA LEU A 93 9.70 0.03 -12.38
C LEU A 93 11.08 -0.59 -12.52
N ASN A 94 12.05 0.17 -13.03
CA ASN A 94 13.43 -0.29 -13.19
C ASN A 94 14.11 -0.55 -11.84
N ARG A 95 13.89 0.30 -10.84
CA ARG A 95 14.33 0.04 -9.45
C ARG A 95 13.74 -1.26 -8.90
N LEU A 96 12.43 -1.45 -9.06
CA LEU A 96 11.73 -2.65 -8.60
C LEU A 96 12.20 -3.91 -9.35
N ALA A 97 12.48 -3.80 -10.64
CA ALA A 97 13.05 -4.89 -11.44
C ALA A 97 14.45 -5.28 -10.97
N ALA A 98 15.25 -4.33 -10.50
CA ALA A 98 16.55 -4.57 -9.88
C ALA A 98 16.46 -5.11 -8.45
N GLY A 99 15.25 -5.39 -7.93
CA GLY A 99 15.04 -5.87 -6.57
C GLY A 99 15.30 -4.81 -5.49
N ARG A 100 15.31 -3.52 -5.87
CA ARG A 100 15.53 -2.41 -4.94
C ARG A 100 14.19 -1.79 -4.52
N PRO A 101 14.04 -1.36 -3.26
CA PRO A 101 12.85 -0.66 -2.83
C PRO A 101 12.70 0.68 -3.55
N PHE A 102 11.45 1.09 -3.71
CA PHE A 102 11.06 2.39 -4.24
C PHE A 102 10.28 3.13 -3.15
N ARG A 103 10.56 4.43 -2.97
CA ARG A 103 9.85 5.28 -2.01
C ARG A 103 9.54 6.62 -2.67
N LEU A 104 8.30 7.05 -2.55
CA LEU A 104 7.81 8.36 -2.94
C LEU A 104 7.40 9.11 -1.66
N THR A 105 7.91 10.32 -1.47
CA THR A 105 7.64 11.15 -0.28
C THR A 105 7.27 12.56 -0.67
N ALA A 106 6.32 13.12 0.05
CA ALA A 106 5.91 14.52 -0.07
C ALA A 106 5.58 15.04 1.33
N ALA A 107 5.75 16.35 1.55
CA ALA A 107 5.40 16.99 2.81
C ALA A 107 4.81 18.36 2.54
N ASP A 108 3.85 18.75 3.38
CA ASP A 108 3.24 20.08 3.39
C ASP A 108 3.07 20.55 4.84
N HIS A 109 2.32 21.64 5.02
CA HIS A 109 1.98 22.21 6.32
C HIS A 109 1.10 21.28 7.20
N THR A 110 0.48 20.25 6.63
CA THR A 110 -0.37 19.28 7.35
C THR A 110 0.41 18.05 7.81
N GLY A 111 1.48 17.67 7.09
CA GLY A 111 2.27 16.51 7.45
C GLY A 111 3.18 15.98 6.34
N HIS A 112 3.75 14.82 6.60
CA HIS A 112 4.61 14.06 5.70
C HIS A 112 3.89 12.79 5.26
N TYR A 113 3.96 12.51 3.97
CA TYR A 113 3.33 11.35 3.35
C TYR A 113 4.39 10.51 2.67
N SER A 114 4.35 9.19 2.88
CA SER A 114 5.27 8.28 2.22
C SER A 114 4.57 7.05 1.66
N LEU A 115 4.89 6.73 0.41
CA LEU A 115 4.46 5.53 -0.29
C LEU A 115 5.70 4.70 -0.58
N THR A 116 5.79 3.52 0.01
CA THR A 116 6.97 2.66 -0.11
C THR A 116 6.60 1.30 -0.69
N VAL A 117 7.45 0.80 -1.57
CA VAL A 117 7.34 -0.53 -2.17
C VAL A 117 8.59 -1.32 -1.87
N TRP A 118 8.44 -2.47 -1.22
CA TRP A 118 9.52 -3.40 -0.95
C TRP A 118 9.39 -4.66 -1.80
N PRO A 119 10.41 -5.00 -2.61
CA PRO A 119 10.54 -6.31 -3.20
C PRO A 119 10.79 -7.36 -2.10
N VAL A 120 9.82 -8.27 -1.90
CA VAL A 120 9.95 -9.35 -0.93
C VAL A 120 10.44 -10.58 -1.65
N THR A 121 11.67 -10.98 -1.31
CA THR A 121 12.25 -12.24 -1.71
C THR A 121 12.00 -13.22 -0.56
N LEU A 122 11.41 -14.38 -0.83
CA LEU A 122 11.49 -15.45 0.17
C LEU A 122 12.93 -15.95 0.16
N PRO A 123 13.51 -16.32 1.32
CA PRO A 123 14.69 -17.16 1.29
C PRO A 123 14.36 -18.36 0.38
N THR A 124 15.17 -18.57 -0.66
CA THR A 124 15.21 -19.88 -1.32
C THR A 124 15.34 -20.89 -0.19
N PRO A 125 14.57 -22.00 -0.18
CA PRO A 125 14.88 -23.10 0.72
C PRO A 125 16.38 -23.34 0.58
N GLN A 126 17.13 -23.10 1.65
CA GLN A 126 18.52 -23.44 1.67
C GLN A 126 18.50 -24.94 1.46
N GLU A 127 18.96 -25.41 0.30
CA GLU A 127 19.37 -26.80 0.18
C GLU A 127 20.57 -26.90 1.12
N ASP A 128 20.27 -27.11 2.41
CA ASP A 128 21.23 -27.53 3.41
C ASP A 128 21.86 -28.77 2.83
N THR A 129 23.03 -28.56 2.22
CA THR A 129 23.90 -29.61 1.74
C THR A 129 24.59 -30.17 2.97
N LEU A 130 23.80 -30.75 3.87
CA LEU A 130 24.25 -31.68 4.89
C LEU A 130 23.85 -33.05 4.40
N GLY A 131 24.74 -33.64 3.59
CA GLY A 131 24.68 -35.07 3.34
C GLY A 131 24.86 -35.81 4.65
N ALA A 132 23.81 -36.47 5.14
CA ALA A 132 23.89 -37.62 6.03
C ALA A 132 22.51 -38.29 6.15
N THR A 133 22.31 -39.38 5.41
CA THR A 133 21.52 -40.57 5.77
C THR A 133 20.28 -40.34 6.64
N ALA A 134 19.14 -40.09 6.00
CA ALA A 134 17.84 -40.40 6.56
C ALA A 134 17.22 -41.54 5.75
N THR A 135 17.25 -42.72 6.36
CA THR A 135 16.59 -43.96 5.94
C THR A 135 15.13 -43.67 5.61
N ASN A 136 14.71 -44.12 4.44
CA ASN A 136 13.38 -44.00 3.88
C ASN A 136 12.36 -44.76 4.76
N PRO A 137 11.40 -44.12 5.45
CA PRO A 137 10.23 -44.83 5.93
C PRO A 137 9.24 -44.93 4.77
N VAL A 138 9.04 -46.15 4.29
CA VAL A 138 7.95 -46.49 3.38
C VAL A 138 6.63 -46.09 4.05
N CYS A 139 6.01 -45.00 3.59
CA CYS A 139 4.60 -44.74 3.87
C CYS A 139 3.75 -45.35 2.75
N PRO A 140 2.73 -46.16 3.06
CA PRO A 140 1.96 -46.88 2.07
C PRO A 140 1.09 -45.94 1.24
N ARG A 141 1.00 -46.24 -0.06
CA ARG A 141 0.06 -45.63 -1.01
C ARG A 141 -1.37 -45.86 -0.55
N SER A 142 -2.07 -44.80 -0.14
CA SER A 142 -3.53 -44.79 -0.16
C SER A 142 -4.02 -44.09 -1.42
N ASP A 143 -4.83 -44.83 -2.16
CA ASP A 143 -5.39 -44.53 -3.46
C ASP A 143 -6.37 -43.32 -3.45
N ARG A 144 -6.55 -42.81 -4.66
CA ARG A 144 -7.42 -41.74 -5.16
C ARG A 144 -8.72 -41.50 -4.37
N ARG A 145 -8.97 -40.23 -4.05
CA ARG A 145 -10.27 -39.58 -4.34
C ARG A 145 -10.07 -38.11 -4.75
N ARG A 146 -10.46 -37.81 -5.99
CA ARG A 146 -10.68 -36.45 -6.48
C ARG A 146 -11.83 -35.84 -5.68
N HIS A 147 -11.55 -34.85 -4.83
CA HIS A 147 -12.58 -33.96 -4.31
C HIS A 147 -12.32 -32.53 -4.80
N ARG A 148 -13.15 -32.13 -5.76
CA ARG A 148 -13.31 -30.77 -6.28
C ARG A 148 -13.80 -29.90 -5.12
N LYS A 149 -12.98 -28.98 -4.60
CA LYS A 149 -13.46 -27.99 -3.62
C LYS A 149 -14.27 -26.90 -4.34
N PRO A 150 -15.43 -26.51 -3.78
CA PRO A 150 -16.33 -25.54 -4.38
C PRO A 150 -15.74 -24.12 -4.27
N ARG A 151 -16.06 -23.30 -5.27
CA ARG A 151 -15.78 -21.87 -5.30
C ARG A 151 -16.51 -21.19 -4.13
N HIS A 152 -15.78 -20.80 -3.09
CA HIS A 152 -16.30 -19.82 -2.15
C HIS A 152 -16.17 -18.43 -2.75
N ALA A 153 -17.32 -17.77 -2.85
CA ALA A 153 -17.46 -16.39 -3.26
C ALA A 153 -16.52 -15.49 -2.45
N VAL A 154 -15.68 -14.75 -3.18
CA VAL A 154 -14.97 -13.59 -2.65
C VAL A 154 -16.03 -12.58 -2.23
N ARG A 155 -16.32 -12.53 -0.92
CA ARG A 155 -17.03 -11.39 -0.34
C ARG A 155 -16.16 -10.17 -0.61
N LYS A 156 -16.63 -9.28 -1.50
CA LYS A 156 -16.08 -7.95 -1.67
C LYS A 156 -16.12 -7.30 -0.28
N ALA A 157 -14.95 -7.11 0.34
CA ALA A 157 -14.79 -6.17 1.44
C ALA A 157 -15.07 -4.79 0.84
N ARG A 158 -16.34 -4.39 0.94
CA ARG A 158 -16.83 -3.05 0.67
C ARG A 158 -16.35 -2.23 1.88
N TRP A 159 -15.22 -1.56 1.73
CA TRP A 159 -14.69 -0.70 2.77
C TRP A 159 -15.62 0.51 2.92
N TRP A 160 -16.29 0.58 4.07
CA TRP A 160 -17.06 1.72 4.53
C TRP A 160 -16.15 2.61 5.38
N PRO A 161 -16.33 3.94 5.37
CA PRO A 161 -15.63 4.81 6.28
C PRO A 161 -16.12 4.57 7.72
N GLY A 162 -15.16 4.50 8.64
CA GLY A 162 -15.39 4.30 10.06
C GLY A 162 -16.32 5.37 10.64
N ARG A 163 -17.27 4.89 11.43
CA ARG A 163 -18.13 5.70 12.30
C ARG A 163 -17.24 6.33 13.38
N VAL A 164 -17.14 7.66 13.40
CA VAL A 164 -16.51 8.42 14.48
C VAL A 164 -17.38 8.23 15.74
N PRO A 165 -16.86 7.79 16.89
CA PRO A 165 -17.60 7.86 18.14
C PRO A 165 -17.74 9.32 18.56
N GLY A 166 -18.98 9.75 18.83
CA GLY A 166 -19.29 11.11 19.28
C GLY A 166 -18.69 11.42 20.66
N PRO A 167 -18.61 12.71 21.03
CA PRO A 167 -18.02 13.13 22.29
C PRO A 167 -18.89 12.66 23.47
N VAL A 168 -18.26 12.01 24.45
CA VAL A 168 -18.86 11.79 25.76
C VAL A 168 -18.72 13.10 26.53
N SER A 169 -19.83 13.84 26.66
CA SER A 169 -19.94 14.92 27.62
C SER A 169 -19.92 14.33 29.03
N ALA A 170 -19.01 14.81 29.88
CA ALA A 170 -19.04 14.59 31.32
C ALA A 170 -19.14 15.96 32.01
N VAL A 171 -20.35 16.29 32.49
CA VAL A 171 -20.64 17.08 33.70
C VAL A 171 -21.92 16.51 34.28
#